data_AF-A0A1J3J5R1-F1
#
_entry.id   AF-A0A1J3J5R1-F1
#
_cell.length_a   1.000
_cell.length_b   1.000
_cell.length_c   1.000
_cell.angle_alpha   90.00
_cell.angle_beta   90.00
_cell.angle_gamma   90.00
#
_symmetry.space_group_name_H-M   'P 1'
#
loop_
_entity.id
_entity.type
_entity.pdbx_description
1 polymer ?
#
loop_
_entity_poly.entity_id
_entity_poly.type
_entity_poly.pdbx_seq_one_letter_code
_entity_poly.pdbx_strand_id
1 'polypeptide(L)' 'KEEFQRILIKDNKRRSLSAERIFGFFDMRNDGAIDFGEFVHTLNIFHPNSSQRDKAIFAFRLYDTRQNGFIEPEEVKEM' A
#
# COMPACT_ATOMS: atom_id res chain seq x y z
N LYS A 1 1.16 -9.26 9.31
CA LYS A 1 0.11 -8.21 9.46
C LYS A 1 0.27 -7.35 10.73
N GLU A 2 0.31 -7.92 11.94
CA GLU A 2 0.31 -7.14 13.20
C GLU A 2 1.60 -6.34 13.49
N GLU A 3 2.77 -6.84 13.13
CA GLU A 3 4.04 -6.09 13.30
C GLU A 3 4.18 -4.94 12.29
N PHE A 4 3.74 -5.17 11.06
CA PHE A 4 3.72 -4.14 10.01
C PHE A 4 2.85 -2.94 10.40
N GLN A 5 1.67 -3.19 10.99
CA GLN A 5 0.81 -2.14 11.52
C GLN A 5 1.48 -1.34 12.64
N ARG A 6 2.24 -2.00 13.53
CA ARG A 6 2.99 -1.32 14.61
C ARG A 6 4.13 -0.43 14.10
N ILE A 7 4.79 -0.82 13.00
CA ILE A 7 5.96 -0.09 12.47
C ILE A 7 5.53 1.15 11.67
N LEU A 8 4.51 1.01 10.80
CA LEU A 8 4.05 2.11 9.94
C LEU A 8 3.05 3.05 10.63
N ILE A 9 2.25 2.53 11.57
CA ILE A 9 1.22 3.30 12.26
C ILE A 9 1.59 3.39 13.72
N LYS A 10 2.21 4.52 14.08
CA LYS A 10 2.56 4.85 15.47
C LYS A 10 1.33 4.90 16.41
N ASP A 11 0.12 4.92 15.85
CA ASP A 11 -1.15 5.04 16.55
C ASP A 11 -2.04 3.79 16.40
N ASN A 12 -1.86 2.81 17.29
CA ASN A 12 -2.57 1.52 17.32
C ASN A 12 -4.11 1.64 17.50
N LYS A 13 -4.65 2.83 17.77
CA LYS A 13 -6.08 3.04 18.03
C LYS A 13 -6.93 3.25 16.78
N ARG A 14 -6.31 3.53 15.63
CA ARG A 14 -7.01 3.55 14.34
C ARG A 14 -6.48 2.40 13.51
N ARG A 15 -7.22 1.29 13.45
CA ARG A 15 -7.22 0.44 12.26
C ARG A 15 -7.69 1.34 11.12
N SER A 16 -6.78 2.07 10.49
CA SER A 16 -7.12 2.85 9.32
C SER A 16 -7.31 1.86 8.17
N LEU A 17 -8.37 2.03 7.37
CA LEU A 17 -8.50 1.33 6.09
C LEU A 17 -7.20 1.45 5.26
N SER A 18 -6.48 2.56 5.44
CA SER A 18 -5.15 2.80 4.88
C SER A 18 -4.12 1.73 5.28
N ALA A 19 -4.12 1.22 6.52
CA ALA A 19 -3.17 0.20 6.98
C ALA A 19 -3.32 -1.12 6.25
N GLU A 20 -4.56 -1.57 6.10
CA GLU A 20 -4.89 -2.86 5.46
C GLU A 20 -4.68 -2.77 3.95
N ARG A 21 -5.02 -1.63 3.34
CA ARG A 21 -4.72 -1.36 1.93
C ARG A 21 -3.21 -1.34 1.68
N ILE A 22 -2.44 -0.59 2.47
CA ILE A 22 -0.97 -0.56 2.35
C ILE A 22 -0.40 -1.97 2.54
N PHE A 23 -0.89 -2.75 3.50
CA PHE A 23 -0.45 -4.14 3.68
C PHE A 23 -0.70 -4.99 2.42
N GLY A 24 -1.89 -4.94 1.85
CA GLY A 24 -2.22 -5.68 0.62
C GLY A 24 -1.37 -5.26 -0.60
N PHE A 25 -0.82 -4.05 -0.60
CA PHE A 25 0.12 -3.62 -1.64
C PHE A 25 1.55 -4.14 -1.45
N PHE A 26 1.96 -4.39 -0.21
CA PHE A 26 3.25 -5.01 0.07
C PHE A 26 3.16 -6.53 -0.17
N ASP A 27 2.03 -7.15 0.16
CA ASP A 27 1.74 -8.58 -0.07
C ASP A 27 1.41 -8.85 -1.54
N MET A 28 2.43 -8.75 -2.41
CA MET A 28 2.31 -8.94 -3.85
C MET A 28 1.88 -10.37 -4.22
N ARG A 29 2.18 -11.34 -3.35
CA ARG A 29 1.79 -12.74 -3.53
C ARG A 29 0.38 -13.05 -3.00
N ASN A 30 -0.25 -12.14 -2.28
CA ASN A 30 -1.53 -12.35 -1.60
C ASN A 30 -1.50 -13.57 -0.65
N ASP A 31 -0.38 -13.82 0.02
CA ASP A 31 -0.21 -14.94 0.94
C ASP A 31 -0.50 -14.57 2.42
N GLY A 32 -0.87 -13.31 2.67
CA GLY A 32 -1.15 -12.76 3.99
C GLY A 32 0.10 -12.37 4.78
N ALA A 33 1.29 -12.53 4.19
CA ALA A 33 2.57 -12.12 4.72
C ALA A 33 3.25 -11.11 3.79
N ILE A 34 4.29 -10.46 4.32
CA ILE A 34 5.19 -9.64 3.51
C ILE A 34 6.55 -10.27 3.72
N ASP A 35 7.12 -10.86 2.68
CA ASP A 35 8.47 -11.36 2.75
C ASP A 35 9.52 -10.27 2.56
N PHE A 36 10.79 -10.65 2.72
CA PHE A 36 11.89 -9.71 2.59
C PHE A 36 12.00 -9.10 1.18
N GLY A 37 11.70 -9.87 0.14
CA GLY A 37 11.75 -9.41 -1.25
C GLY A 37 10.67 -8.38 -1.54
N GLU A 38 9.43 -8.67 -1.11
CA GLU A 38 8.29 -7.76 -1.16
C GLU A 38 8.58 -6.45 -0.42
N PHE A 39 9.12 -6.56 0.80
CA PHE A 39 9.48 -5.39 1.61
C PHE A 39 10.54 -4.51 0.91
N VAL A 40 11.63 -5.10 0.43
CA VAL A 40 12.71 -4.36 -0.26
C VAL A 40 12.21 -3.76 -1.57
N HIS A 41 11.38 -4.48 -2.32
CA HIS A 41 10.79 -3.99 -3.56
C HIS A 41 9.97 -2.70 -3.32
N THR A 42 9.09 -2.72 -2.31
CA THR A 42 8.28 -1.55 -2.00
C THR A 42 9.13 -0.36 -1.53
N LEU A 43 10.15 -0.60 -0.70
CA LEU A 43 11.07 0.47 -0.28
C LEU A 43 11.83 1.10 -1.46
N ASN A 44 12.18 0.31 -2.48
CA ASN A 44 12.83 0.82 -3.68
C ASN A 44 11.92 1.79 -4.46
N ILE A 45 10.61 1.53 -4.53
CA ILE A 45 9.63 2.45 -5.13
C ILE A 45 9.55 3.77 -4.35
N PHE A 46 9.66 3.73 -3.02
CA PHE A 46 9.61 4.93 -2.20
C PHE A 46 10.95 5.66 -2.06
N HIS A 47 12.05 5.08 -2.54
CA HIS A 47 13.37 5.70 -2.49
C HIS A 47 13.36 7.12 -3.12
N PRO A 48 14.08 8.11 -2.55
CA PRO A 48 14.04 9.49 -3.07
C PRO A 48 14.43 9.61 -4.56
N ASN A 49 15.32 8.73 -5.03
CA ASN A 49 15.78 8.70 -6.41
C ASN A 49 14.91 7.87 -7.35
N SER A 50 13.83 7.24 -6.88
CA SER A 50 12.89 6.55 -7.77
C SER A 50 12.10 7.55 -8.62
N SER A 51 11.65 7.13 -9.79
CA SER A 51 10.98 8.05 -10.70
C SER A 51 9.64 8.51 -10.10
N GLN A 52 9.29 9.78 -10.34
CA GLN A 52 7.96 10.32 -10.02
C GLN A 52 6.85 9.46 -10.65
N ARG A 53 7.10 8.90 -11.83
CA ARG A 53 6.16 8.04 -12.54
C ARG A 53 5.89 6.74 -11.77
N ASP A 54 6.91 6.09 -11.24
CA ASP A 54 6.73 4.85 -10.48
C ASP A 54 5.97 5.11 -9.18
N LYS A 55 6.29 6.22 -8.50
CA LYS A 55 5.54 6.67 -7.32
C LYS A 55 4.08 6.97 -7.65
N ALA A 56 3.81 7.62 -8.78
CA ALA A 56 2.47 7.95 -9.23
C ALA A 56 1.66 6.70 -9.60
N ILE A 57 2.28 5.72 -10.29
CA ILE A 57 1.66 4.42 -10.58
C ILE A 57 1.34 3.68 -9.28
N PHE A 58 2.27 3.69 -8.33
CA PHE A 58 2.07 3.07 -7.03
C PHE A 58 0.91 3.74 -6.27
N ALA A 59 0.91 5.07 -6.20
CA ALA A 59 -0.17 5.82 -5.56
C ALA A 59 -1.51 5.56 -6.25
N PHE A 60 -1.57 5.56 -7.58
CA PHE A 60 -2.80 5.27 -8.32
C PHE A 60 -3.37 3.90 -7.95
N ARG A 61 -2.53 2.87 -7.92
CA ARG A 61 -2.97 1.52 -7.53
C ARG A 61 -3.48 1.50 -6.10
N LEU A 62 -2.91 2.28 -5.18
CA LEU A 62 -3.42 2.42 -3.81
C LEU A 62 -4.88 2.90 -3.74
N TYR A 63 -5.31 3.70 -4.73
CA TYR A 63 -6.68 4.22 -4.82
C TYR A 63 -7.62 3.31 -5.63
N ASP A 64 -7.15 2.70 -6.71
CA ASP A 64 -7.92 1.73 -7.54
C ASP A 64 -7.99 0.36 -6.85
N THR A 65 -8.84 0.27 -5.84
CA THR A 65 -9.08 -0.96 -5.07
C THR A 65 -9.75 -2.06 -5.87
N ARG A 66 -10.53 -1.69 -6.89
CA ARG A 66 -11.22 -2.64 -7.77
C ARG A 66 -10.33 -3.20 -8.87
N GLN A 67 -9.13 -2.65 -9.03
CA GLN A 67 -8.13 -3.03 -10.04
C GLN A 67 -8.69 -2.96 -11.47
N ASN A 68 -9.60 -2.02 -11.71
CA ASN A 68 -10.24 -1.86 -13.02
C ASN A 68 -9.50 -0.84 -13.92
N GLY A 69 -8.42 -0.22 -13.41
CA GLY A 69 -7.62 0.78 -14.10
C GLY A 69 -8.15 2.21 -13.94
N PHE A 70 -9.16 2.43 -13.11
CA PHE A 70 -9.79 3.71 -12.85
C PHE A 70 -9.96 3.92 -11.34
N ILE A 71 -9.98 5.18 -10.90
CA ILE A 71 -10.35 5.51 -9.53
C ILE A 71 -11.80 5.98 -9.57
N GLU A 72 -12.70 5.20 -9.01
CA GLU A 72 -14.13 5.49 -8.99
C GLU A 72 -14.49 6.43 -7.81
N PRO A 73 -15.55 7.25 -7.92
CA PRO A 73 -15.96 8.16 -6.85
C PRO A 73 -16.19 7.47 -5.50
N GLU A 74 -16.68 6.23 -5.53
CA GLU A 74 -16.89 5.40 -4.36
C GLU A 74 -15.56 5.08 -3.66
N GLU A 75 -14.50 4.79 -4.42
CA GLU A 75 -13.17 4.47 -3.89
C GLU A 75 -12.50 5.68 -3.23
N VAL A 76 -12.79 6.89 -3.74
CA VAL A 76 -12.36 8.16 -3.12
C VAL A 76 -13.13 8.43 -1.82
N LYS A 77 -14.42 8.06 -1.76
CA LYS A 77 -15.28 8.31 -0.60
C LYS A 77 -15.02 7.34 0.57
N GLU A 78 -14.50 6.14 0.28
CA GLU A 78 -14.14 5.13 1.27
C GLU A 78 -12.77 5.37 1.95
N MET A 79 -12.01 6.36 1.50
CA MET A 79 -10.74 6.78 2.11
C MET A 79 -10.94 7.70 3.32
#